data_AF-A0A845RAR9-F1
#
_entry.id   AF-A0A845RAR9-F1
#
_cell.length_a   1.000
_cell.length_b   1.000
_cell.length_c   1.000
_cell.angle_alpha   90.00
_cell.angle_beta   90.00
_cell.angle_gamma   90.00
#
_symmetry.space_group_name_H-M   'P 1'
#
loop_
_entity.id
_entity.type
_entity.pdbx_description
1 polymer ?
#
loop_
_entity_poly.entity_id
_entity_poly.type
_entity_poly.pdbx_seq_one_letter_code
_entity_poly.pdbx_strand_id
1 'polypeptide(L)'
;MPYLEKVLQTQIGSFIINIDVQVADEENEQLYLVGAAPLPVEPPEHKIIKRIGTAITQIDNVVNRQVKVGDLIEDAYKDGITANMCDALSKLQPESGGDITVETSIYYAEAITQTVEPPKVCTLDNVHFAFIEEISKRYKDCTLVEDVTLEGTIKMLSKTTTNDGDETENTVRLLTKIDGQMRSITLHLSSDNHTLACNAYRDDNEVKVSGTIDKSGKYWFFTEVTDFAVL
;
A
#
# COMPACT_ATOMS: atom_id res chain seq x y z
N MET A 1 -18.31 -1.93 -9.16
CA MET A 1 -18.82 -3.31 -9.05
C MET A 1 -19.16 -3.59 -7.60
N PRO A 2 -20.33 -4.18 -7.28
CA PRO A 2 -20.69 -4.53 -5.91
C PRO A 2 -20.17 -5.93 -5.57
N TYR A 3 -19.36 -6.03 -4.51
CA TYR A 3 -19.01 -7.30 -3.89
C TYR A 3 -20.25 -7.83 -3.14
N LEU A 4 -20.55 -9.12 -3.26
CA LEU A 4 -21.62 -9.78 -2.52
C LEU A 4 -21.05 -10.32 -1.21
N GLU A 5 -21.34 -9.63 -0.10
CA GLU A 5 -21.02 -10.12 1.24
C GLU A 5 -22.18 -10.98 1.77
N LYS A 6 -21.92 -12.26 2.06
CA LYS A 6 -22.85 -13.14 2.79
C LYS A 6 -22.25 -13.53 4.12
N VAL A 7 -22.88 -13.08 5.21
CA VAL A 7 -22.57 -13.51 6.58
C VAL A 7 -23.43 -14.71 6.92
N LEU A 8 -22.81 -15.86 7.21
CA LEU A 8 -23.49 -17.06 7.67
C LEU A 8 -23.03 -17.37 9.10
N GLN A 9 -23.99 -17.51 10.02
CA GLN A 9 -23.74 -17.91 11.40
C GLN A 9 -23.93 -19.41 11.53
N THR A 10 -22.86 -20.14 11.86
CA THR A 10 -22.89 -21.62 11.93
C THR A 10 -23.02 -22.15 13.35
N GLN A 11 -22.48 -21.46 14.38
CA GLN A 11 -22.65 -21.76 15.82
C GLN A 11 -22.47 -20.48 16.67
N ILE A 12 -22.86 -20.52 17.95
CA ILE A 12 -22.68 -19.39 18.90
C ILE A 12 -21.20 -19.01 18.94
N GLY A 13 -20.86 -17.81 18.45
CA GLY A 13 -19.49 -17.28 18.46
C GLY A 13 -18.63 -17.55 17.21
N SER A 14 -19.16 -18.19 16.17
CA SER A 14 -18.45 -18.35 14.88
C SER A 14 -19.20 -17.61 13.75
N PHE A 15 -18.47 -16.77 13.03
CA PHE A 15 -18.97 -16.02 11.88
C PHE A 15 -18.12 -16.37 10.66
N ILE A 16 -18.77 -16.79 9.56
CA ILE A 16 -18.10 -17.02 8.29
C ILE A 16 -18.44 -15.84 7.37
N ILE A 17 -17.41 -15.18 6.86
CA ILE A 17 -17.51 -14.14 5.84
C ILE A 17 -17.01 -14.75 4.53
N ASN A 18 -17.93 -14.94 3.57
CA ASN A 18 -17.56 -15.35 2.22
C ASN A 18 -17.47 -14.11 1.33
N ILE A 19 -16.34 -13.96 0.66
CA ILE A 19 -16.09 -12.87 -0.30
C ILE A 19 -15.93 -13.51 -1.67
N ASP A 20 -16.95 -13.38 -2.50
CA ASP A 20 -16.92 -13.86 -3.88
C ASP A 20 -16.34 -12.80 -4.81
N VAL A 21 -15.33 -13.18 -5.59
CA VAL A 21 -14.65 -12.32 -6.57
C VAL A 21 -14.85 -12.90 -7.97
N GLN A 22 -15.15 -12.04 -8.95
CA GLN A 22 -15.31 -12.48 -10.34
C GLN A 22 -13.96 -12.87 -10.93
N VAL A 23 -13.89 -14.09 -11.44
CA VAL A 23 -12.62 -14.80 -11.72
C VAL A 23 -12.17 -14.65 -13.18
N ALA A 24 -13.09 -14.37 -14.10
CA ALA A 24 -12.81 -14.19 -15.52
C ALA A 24 -13.81 -13.23 -16.16
N ASP A 25 -13.36 -12.51 -17.17
CA ASP A 25 -14.23 -11.82 -18.12
C ASP A 25 -14.88 -12.89 -18.99
N GLU A 26 -16.20 -13.06 -18.91
CA GLU A 26 -16.96 -14.10 -19.64
C GLU A 26 -16.78 -13.99 -21.17
N GLU A 27 -16.26 -12.86 -21.67
CA GLU A 27 -16.00 -12.64 -23.09
C GLU A 27 -14.72 -13.31 -23.63
N ASN A 28 -13.81 -13.82 -22.78
CA ASN A 28 -12.54 -14.42 -23.21
C ASN A 28 -12.34 -15.86 -22.72
N GLU A 29 -13.29 -16.75 -23.00
CA GLU A 29 -13.06 -18.20 -22.93
C GLU A 29 -12.16 -18.68 -24.10
N GLN A 30 -10.89 -18.30 -24.10
CA GLN A 30 -9.90 -18.93 -24.99
C GLN A 30 -9.35 -20.20 -24.34
N LEU A 31 -9.53 -21.33 -25.03
CA LEU A 31 -8.89 -22.60 -24.70
C LEU A 31 -7.36 -22.44 -24.71
N TYR A 32 -6.75 -22.48 -23.53
CA TYR A 32 -5.29 -22.40 -23.39
C TYR A 32 -4.64 -23.74 -23.74
N LEU A 33 -3.74 -23.73 -24.74
CA LEU A 33 -2.82 -24.85 -24.98
C LEU A 33 -1.63 -24.74 -24.01
N VAL A 34 -1.42 -25.77 -23.18
CA VAL A 34 -0.27 -25.85 -22.26
C VAL A 34 1.03 -25.70 -23.06
N GLY A 35 1.80 -24.64 -22.76
CA GLY A 35 3.13 -24.39 -23.34
C GLY A 35 3.22 -23.38 -24.50
N ALA A 36 2.11 -22.76 -24.93
CA ALA A 36 2.11 -21.87 -26.11
C ALA A 36 1.58 -20.44 -25.89
N ALA A 37 1.09 -20.08 -24.70
CA ALA A 37 0.51 -18.76 -24.43
C ALA A 37 1.16 -18.05 -23.24
N PRO A 38 1.26 -16.70 -23.23
CA PRO A 38 1.61 -15.94 -22.03
C PRO A 38 0.60 -16.28 -20.92
N LEU A 39 1.08 -16.41 -19.68
CA LEU A 39 0.19 -16.59 -18.53
C LEU A 39 -0.87 -15.47 -18.54
N PRO A 40 -2.17 -15.79 -18.36
CA PRO A 40 -3.20 -14.78 -18.29
C PRO A 40 -2.82 -13.74 -17.25
N VAL A 41 -3.01 -12.46 -17.59
CA VAL A 41 -2.76 -11.36 -16.65
C VAL A 41 -3.71 -11.54 -15.48
N GLU A 42 -3.14 -11.89 -14.33
CA GLU A 42 -3.92 -12.15 -13.11
C GLU A 42 -4.82 -10.94 -12.79
N PRO A 43 -6.14 -11.16 -12.57
CA PRO A 43 -7.08 -10.10 -12.24
C PRO A 43 -6.57 -9.26 -11.06
N PRO A 44 -6.80 -7.93 -11.07
CA PRO A 44 -6.42 -7.05 -9.96
C PRO A 44 -6.90 -7.56 -8.59
N GLU A 45 -8.09 -8.14 -8.54
CA GLU A 45 -8.73 -8.67 -7.34
C GLU A 45 -7.99 -9.90 -6.80
N HIS A 46 -7.52 -10.80 -7.67
CA HIS A 46 -6.70 -11.95 -7.26
C HIS A 46 -5.36 -11.50 -6.68
N LYS A 47 -4.73 -10.49 -7.28
CA LYS A 47 -3.50 -9.91 -6.71
C LYS A 47 -3.71 -9.36 -5.31
N ILE A 48 -4.88 -8.76 -5.05
CA ILE A 48 -5.26 -8.25 -3.72
C ILE A 48 -5.41 -9.41 -2.73
N ILE A 49 -6.18 -10.45 -3.06
CA ILE A 49 -6.39 -11.61 -2.17
C ILE A 49 -5.06 -12.33 -1.89
N LYS A 50 -4.24 -12.53 -2.91
CA LYS A 50 -2.91 -13.13 -2.78
C LYS A 50 -2.01 -12.31 -1.87
N ARG A 51 -2.03 -10.98 -2.02
CA ARG A 51 -1.30 -10.06 -1.14
C ARG A 51 -1.77 -10.14 0.31
N ILE A 52 -3.07 -10.22 0.56
CA ILE A 52 -3.64 -10.41 1.90
C ILE A 52 -3.17 -11.75 2.49
N GLY A 53 -3.26 -12.85 1.73
CA GLY A 53 -2.76 -14.16 2.17
C GLY A 53 -1.27 -14.17 2.48
N THR A 54 -0.46 -13.49 1.65
CA THR A 54 0.98 -13.29 1.91
C THR A 54 1.21 -12.51 3.20
N ALA A 55 0.46 -11.42 3.44
CA ALA A 55 0.60 -10.62 4.65
C ALA A 55 0.27 -11.43 5.92
N ILE A 56 -0.81 -12.20 5.91
CA ILE A 56 -1.18 -13.09 7.03
C ILE A 56 -0.08 -14.12 7.29
N THR A 57 0.45 -14.73 6.23
CA THR A 57 1.58 -15.68 6.33
C THR A 57 2.83 -15.02 6.93
N GLN A 58 3.14 -13.79 6.51
CA GLN A 58 4.30 -13.05 6.99
C GLN A 58 4.20 -12.78 8.50
N ILE A 59 3.01 -12.45 9.00
CA ILE A 59 2.75 -12.28 10.44
C ILE A 59 2.93 -13.62 11.17
N ASP A 60 2.32 -14.69 10.67
CA ASP A 60 2.42 -16.03 11.26
C ASP A 60 3.89 -16.50 11.34
N ASN A 61 4.68 -16.26 10.30
CA ASN A 61 6.12 -16.57 10.31
C ASN A 61 6.89 -15.82 11.40
N VAL A 62 6.52 -14.57 11.69
CA VAL A 62 7.12 -13.78 12.79
C VAL A 62 6.71 -14.33 14.14
N VAL A 63 5.41 -14.60 14.34
CA VAL A 63 4.89 -15.18 15.59
C VAL A 63 5.55 -16.52 15.90
N ASN A 64 5.71 -17.36 14.87
CA ASN A 64 6.37 -18.66 14.93
C ASN A 64 7.92 -18.56 14.93
N ARG A 65 8.48 -17.36 15.03
CA ARG A 65 9.93 -17.06 15.11
C ARG A 65 10.75 -17.59 13.93
N GLN A 66 10.10 -17.80 12.79
CA GLN A 66 10.77 -18.18 11.54
C GLN A 66 11.46 -16.97 10.89
N VAL A 67 10.93 -15.77 11.11
CA VAL A 67 11.45 -14.50 10.60
C VAL A 67 11.51 -13.49 11.75
N LYS A 68 12.55 -12.65 11.79
CA LYS A 68 12.61 -11.55 12.77
C LYS A 68 11.79 -10.37 12.27
N VAL A 69 11.20 -9.61 13.19
CA VAL A 69 10.42 -8.41 12.83
C VAL A 69 11.25 -7.41 12.01
N GLY A 70 12.53 -7.21 12.36
CA GLY A 70 13.42 -6.31 11.63
C GLY A 70 13.59 -6.70 10.16
N ASP A 71 13.91 -7.97 9.92
CA ASP A 71 14.11 -8.52 8.56
C ASP A 71 12.83 -8.44 7.72
N LEU A 72 11.65 -8.58 8.36
CA LEU A 72 10.37 -8.43 7.68
C LEU A 72 10.16 -6.99 7.19
N ILE A 73 10.52 -6.00 8.00
CA ILE A 73 10.18 -4.59 7.72
C ILE A 73 10.95 -4.04 6.51
N GLU A 74 12.15 -4.54 6.23
CA GLU A 74 12.99 -4.04 5.13
C GLU A 74 12.33 -4.19 3.75
N ASP A 75 11.73 -5.36 3.47
CA ASP A 75 11.25 -5.67 2.10
C ASP A 75 9.82 -6.22 2.02
N ALA A 76 9.21 -6.67 3.13
CA ALA A 76 7.92 -7.36 3.05
C ALA A 76 6.75 -6.48 2.56
N TYR A 77 6.89 -5.16 2.61
CA TYR A 77 5.92 -4.22 2.05
C TYR A 77 5.85 -4.26 0.52
N LYS A 78 6.86 -4.81 -0.17
CA LYS A 78 6.81 -4.96 -1.63
C LYS A 78 5.75 -6.00 -2.01
N ASP A 79 5.70 -7.09 -1.27
CA ASP A 79 4.96 -8.30 -1.67
C ASP A 79 3.72 -8.61 -0.81
N GLY A 80 3.60 -8.00 0.37
CA GLY A 80 2.53 -8.34 1.30
C GLY A 80 2.19 -7.21 2.27
N ILE A 81 2.69 -7.36 3.50
CA ILE A 81 2.30 -6.59 4.68
C ILE A 81 2.62 -5.09 4.59
N THR A 82 1.64 -4.24 4.92
CA THR A 82 1.80 -2.79 4.97
C THR A 82 1.15 -2.24 6.24
N ALA A 83 1.51 -1.04 6.67
CA ALA A 83 0.87 -0.38 7.83
C ALA A 83 -0.67 -0.36 7.71
N ASN A 84 -1.19 -0.03 6.53
CA ASN A 84 -2.64 0.00 6.27
C ASN A 84 -3.29 -1.38 6.39
N MET A 85 -2.61 -2.44 5.96
CA MET A 85 -3.10 -3.81 6.13
C MET A 85 -3.06 -4.23 7.60
N CYS A 86 -2.02 -3.87 8.34
CA CYS A 86 -1.97 -4.10 9.77
C CYS A 86 -3.13 -3.39 10.49
N ASP A 87 -3.37 -2.11 10.18
CA ASP A 87 -4.48 -1.34 10.75
C ASP A 87 -5.85 -1.95 10.41
N ALA A 88 -6.00 -2.55 9.23
CA ALA A 88 -7.22 -3.25 8.85
C ALA A 88 -7.36 -4.59 9.60
N LEU A 89 -6.29 -5.38 9.71
CA LEU A 89 -6.30 -6.66 10.42
C LEU A 89 -6.53 -6.47 11.93
N SER A 90 -5.97 -5.44 12.55
CA SER A 90 -6.20 -5.12 13.97
C SER A 90 -7.68 -4.89 14.30
N LYS A 91 -8.50 -4.44 13.32
CA LYS A 91 -9.95 -4.26 13.53
C LYS A 91 -10.72 -5.57 13.66
N LEU A 92 -10.09 -6.71 13.37
CA LEU A 92 -10.67 -8.03 13.63
C LEU A 92 -10.61 -8.39 15.12
N GLN A 93 -9.78 -7.70 15.91
CA GLN A 93 -9.73 -7.88 17.35
C GLN A 93 -10.92 -7.16 18.01
N PRO A 94 -11.69 -7.83 18.90
CA PRO A 94 -12.78 -7.18 19.60
C PRO A 94 -12.27 -6.21 20.67
N GLU A 95 -12.94 -5.07 20.82
CA GLU A 95 -12.62 -4.04 21.83
C GLU A 95 -12.75 -4.55 23.27
N SER A 96 -13.52 -5.62 23.49
CA SER A 96 -13.83 -6.19 24.81
C SER A 96 -12.66 -6.95 25.46
N GLY A 97 -11.50 -7.06 24.78
CA GLY A 97 -10.26 -7.60 25.36
C GLY A 97 -10.32 -9.08 25.77
N GLY A 98 -11.32 -9.81 25.30
CA GLY A 98 -11.43 -11.26 25.50
C GLY A 98 -10.52 -12.03 24.55
N ASP A 99 -10.24 -13.29 24.89
CA ASP A 99 -9.51 -14.20 23.99
C ASP A 99 -10.31 -14.41 22.70
N ILE A 100 -9.68 -14.07 21.58
CA ILE A 100 -10.22 -14.29 20.24
C ILE A 100 -9.30 -15.22 19.45
N THR A 101 -9.91 -16.04 18.61
CA THR A 101 -9.24 -16.80 17.58
C THR A 101 -9.96 -16.56 16.26
N VAL A 102 -9.24 -16.04 15.27
CA VAL A 102 -9.76 -15.83 13.92
C VAL A 102 -9.10 -16.84 12.99
N GLU A 103 -9.88 -17.78 12.48
CA GLU A 103 -9.42 -18.69 11.43
C GLU A 103 -9.70 -18.07 10.06
N THR A 104 -8.69 -18.05 9.20
CA THR A 104 -8.80 -17.58 7.82
C THR A 104 -8.40 -18.70 6.87
N SER A 105 -9.25 -18.96 5.88
CA SER A 105 -8.98 -19.92 4.80
C SER A 105 -9.18 -19.23 3.46
N ILE A 106 -8.20 -19.33 2.58
CA ILE A 106 -8.29 -18.76 1.22
C ILE A 106 -8.39 -19.91 0.22
N TYR A 107 -9.42 -19.85 -0.63
CA TYR A 107 -9.67 -20.80 -1.70
C TYR A 107 -9.53 -20.10 -3.05
N TYR A 108 -8.76 -20.71 -3.95
CA TYR A 108 -8.71 -20.29 -5.34
C TYR A 108 -9.44 -21.32 -6.20
N ALA A 109 -10.19 -20.85 -7.20
CA ALA A 109 -10.78 -21.74 -8.19
C ALA A 109 -9.66 -22.41 -9.02
N GLU A 110 -9.82 -23.71 -9.30
CA GLU A 110 -8.86 -24.50 -10.10
C GLU A 110 -8.57 -23.88 -11.47
N ALA A 111 -9.59 -23.22 -12.07
CA ALA A 111 -9.45 -22.51 -13.34
C ALA A 111 -8.36 -21.41 -13.31
N ILE A 112 -7.98 -20.92 -12.13
CA ILE A 112 -6.96 -19.88 -11.93
C ILE A 112 -5.59 -20.49 -11.68
N THR A 113 -5.51 -21.41 -10.71
CA THR A 113 -4.25 -21.98 -10.24
C THR A 113 -3.71 -23.07 -11.15
N GLN A 114 -4.58 -23.68 -11.98
CA GLN A 114 -4.30 -24.87 -12.79
C GLN A 114 -3.76 -26.05 -11.95
N THR A 115 -3.91 -25.95 -10.63
CA THR A 115 -3.46 -26.90 -9.61
C THR A 115 -4.48 -26.94 -8.47
N VAL A 116 -4.75 -28.14 -7.95
CA VAL A 116 -5.59 -28.31 -6.76
C VAL A 116 -4.67 -28.26 -5.55
N GLU A 117 -4.52 -27.07 -4.96
CA GLU A 117 -3.81 -26.90 -3.69
C GLU A 117 -4.81 -26.84 -2.53
N PRO A 118 -4.54 -27.52 -1.40
CA PRO A 118 -5.37 -27.40 -0.22
C PRO A 118 -5.37 -25.94 0.27
N PRO A 119 -6.51 -25.44 0.76
CA PRO A 119 -6.60 -24.06 1.25
C PRO A 119 -5.58 -23.86 2.37
N LYS A 120 -4.86 -22.74 2.29
CA LYS A 120 -3.97 -22.34 3.38
C LYS A 120 -4.83 -21.81 4.52
N VAL A 121 -4.86 -22.56 5.62
CA VAL A 121 -5.54 -22.18 6.85
C VAL A 121 -4.54 -21.47 7.75
N CYS A 122 -4.86 -20.26 8.18
CA CYS A 122 -4.08 -19.49 9.13
C CYS A 122 -4.97 -19.10 10.31
N THR A 123 -4.41 -19.13 11.51
CA THR A 123 -5.13 -18.82 12.75
C THR A 123 -4.48 -17.62 13.41
N LEU A 124 -5.24 -16.53 13.58
CA LEU A 124 -4.80 -15.33 14.29
C LEU A 124 -5.35 -15.37 15.72
N ASP A 125 -4.46 -15.25 16.70
CA ASP A 125 -4.78 -15.13 18.11
C ASP A 125 -4.28 -13.80 18.68
N ASN A 126 -4.44 -13.60 20.00
CA ASN A 126 -3.99 -12.39 20.69
C ASN A 126 -2.49 -12.09 20.49
N VAL A 127 -1.65 -13.11 20.31
CA VAL A 127 -0.21 -12.91 20.06
C VAL A 127 -0.02 -12.33 18.66
N HIS A 128 -0.75 -12.84 17.66
CA HIS A 128 -0.71 -12.29 16.31
C HIS A 128 -1.13 -10.83 16.29
N PHE A 129 -2.22 -10.47 16.98
CA PHE A 129 -2.68 -9.08 17.06
C PHE A 129 -1.64 -8.15 17.69
N ALA A 130 -0.93 -8.59 18.73
CA ALA A 130 0.16 -7.81 19.32
C ALA A 130 1.30 -7.55 18.33
N PHE A 131 1.69 -8.57 17.53
CA PHE A 131 2.69 -8.39 16.48
C PHE A 131 2.18 -7.50 15.32
N ILE A 132 0.90 -7.59 14.96
CA ILE A 132 0.30 -6.71 13.95
C ILE A 132 0.42 -5.24 14.36
N GLU A 133 0.12 -4.91 15.61
CA GLU A 133 0.28 -3.54 16.14
C GLU A 133 1.74 -3.10 16.15
N GLU A 134 2.65 -3.98 16.60
CA GLU A 134 4.09 -3.70 16.65
C GLU A 134 4.67 -3.44 15.24
N ILE A 135 4.28 -4.26 14.26
CA ILE A 135 4.68 -4.11 12.86
C ILE A 135 4.06 -2.85 12.24
N SER A 136 2.78 -2.54 12.52
CA SER A 136 2.14 -1.30 12.07
C SER A 136 2.91 -0.08 12.55
N LYS A 137 3.26 -0.06 13.84
CA LYS A 137 4.02 1.03 14.45
C LYS A 137 5.38 1.20 13.79
N ARG A 138 6.13 0.11 13.59
CA ARG A 138 7.44 0.21 12.94
C ARG A 138 7.35 0.60 11.47
N TYR A 139 6.36 0.14 10.73
CA TYR A 139 6.18 0.61 9.35
C TYR A 139 5.84 2.08 9.31
N LYS A 140 5.01 2.57 10.24
CA LYS A 140 4.77 4.00 10.38
C LYS A 140 6.12 4.68 10.65
N ASP A 141 6.83 4.31 11.71
CA ASP A 141 8.11 4.95 12.08
C ASP A 141 9.18 4.93 10.96
N CYS A 142 9.30 3.83 10.19
CA CYS A 142 10.29 3.69 9.11
C CYS A 142 9.83 4.25 7.75
N THR A 143 8.53 4.32 7.47
CA THR A 143 7.98 4.84 6.20
C THR A 143 7.63 6.33 6.29
N LEU A 144 7.52 6.89 7.50
CA LEU A 144 7.02 8.24 7.75
C LEU A 144 7.99 9.34 7.30
N VAL A 145 9.29 9.12 7.30
CA VAL A 145 10.27 10.21 7.15
C VAL A 145 11.57 9.69 6.53
N GLU A 146 11.84 10.03 5.28
CA GLU A 146 13.14 9.75 4.64
C GLU A 146 13.71 11.04 4.03
N ASP A 147 15.02 11.25 4.20
CA ASP A 147 15.74 12.28 3.45
C ASP A 147 16.05 11.76 2.05
N VAL A 148 15.50 12.43 1.05
CA VAL A 148 15.60 12.02 -0.36
C VAL A 148 15.99 13.19 -1.24
N THR A 149 16.66 12.86 -2.34
CA THR A 149 16.90 13.77 -3.45
C THR A 149 16.23 13.21 -4.68
N LEU A 150 15.27 13.95 -5.23
CA LEU A 150 14.43 13.54 -6.34
C LEU A 150 14.60 14.49 -7.52
N GLU A 151 14.67 13.92 -8.71
CA GLU A 151 14.72 14.66 -9.97
C GLU A 151 13.42 14.43 -10.75
N GLY A 152 12.90 15.48 -11.38
CA GLY A 152 11.66 15.38 -12.14
C GLY A 152 11.15 16.71 -12.65
N THR A 153 9.93 16.73 -13.17
CA THR A 153 9.32 17.94 -13.73
C THR A 153 8.20 18.45 -12.85
N ILE A 154 8.01 19.77 -12.85
CA ILE A 154 6.87 20.38 -12.18
C ILE A 154 5.61 20.10 -13.02
N LYS A 155 4.56 19.59 -12.38
CA LYS A 155 3.28 19.28 -13.05
C LYS A 155 2.17 20.26 -12.68
N MET A 156 2.26 20.87 -11.51
CA MET A 156 1.22 21.78 -11.01
C MET A 156 1.85 22.82 -10.09
N LEU A 157 1.39 24.06 -10.23
CA LEU A 157 1.72 25.20 -9.39
C LEU A 157 0.43 25.75 -8.79
N SER A 158 0.41 26.01 -7.48
CA SER A 158 -0.71 26.62 -6.78
C SER A 158 -0.18 27.65 -5.81
N LYS A 159 -0.69 28.88 -5.94
CA LYS A 159 -0.40 29.98 -5.01
C LYS A 159 -1.71 30.46 -4.40
N THR A 160 -1.92 30.18 -3.12
CA THR A 160 -3.08 30.66 -2.38
C THR A 160 -2.65 31.81 -1.48
N THR A 161 -3.33 32.94 -1.59
CA THR A 161 -3.11 34.09 -0.69
C THR A 161 -4.23 34.05 0.34
N THR A 162 -3.91 33.82 1.60
CA THR A 162 -4.91 33.94 2.67
C THR A 162 -5.19 35.42 2.92
N ASN A 163 -6.46 35.79 3.08
CA ASN A 163 -6.90 37.19 3.19
C ASN A 163 -6.40 37.92 4.46
N ASP A 164 -5.71 37.22 5.38
CA ASP A 164 -5.18 37.77 6.63
C ASP A 164 -3.67 38.09 6.60
N GLY A 165 -3.05 38.11 5.41
CA GLY A 165 -1.83 38.88 5.18
C GLY A 165 -0.50 38.27 5.60
N ASP A 166 -0.45 37.08 6.20
CA ASP A 166 0.83 36.52 6.69
C ASP A 166 1.27 35.17 6.08
N GLU A 167 0.40 34.41 5.39
CA GLU A 167 0.82 33.11 4.84
C GLU A 167 0.38 32.94 3.37
N THR A 168 1.37 32.91 2.47
CA THR A 168 1.19 32.47 1.08
C THR A 168 1.55 30.99 1.00
N GLU A 169 0.55 30.13 0.81
CA GLU A 169 0.79 28.72 0.50
C GLU A 169 1.26 28.60 -0.95
N ASN A 170 2.57 28.42 -1.11
CA ASN A 170 3.22 28.18 -2.40
C ASN A 170 3.40 26.67 -2.60
N THR A 171 2.33 26.01 -3.05
CA THR A 171 2.26 24.56 -3.18
C THR A 171 2.57 24.14 -4.62
N VAL A 172 3.47 23.19 -4.77
CA VAL A 172 3.92 22.67 -6.08
C VAL A 172 3.78 21.15 -6.10
N ARG A 173 3.49 20.56 -7.27
CA ARG A 173 3.56 19.10 -7.48
C ARG A 173 4.71 18.74 -8.39
N LEU A 174 5.64 17.95 -7.87
CA LEU A 174 6.71 17.30 -8.61
C LEU A 174 6.19 15.98 -9.20
N LEU A 175 6.45 15.75 -10.48
CA LEU A 175 6.30 14.45 -11.12
C LEU A 175 7.69 13.84 -11.26
N THR A 176 7.92 12.73 -10.58
CA THR A 176 9.22 12.04 -10.56
C THR A 176 9.04 10.54 -10.71
N LYS A 177 10.11 9.84 -11.06
CA LYS A 177 10.14 8.39 -11.21
C LYS A 177 10.84 7.77 -10.02
N ILE A 178 10.10 7.03 -9.20
CA ILE A 178 10.62 6.29 -8.04
C ILE A 178 10.34 4.81 -8.27
N ASP A 179 11.37 3.97 -8.17
CA ASP A 179 11.30 2.51 -8.39
C ASP A 179 10.64 2.11 -9.73
N GLY A 180 10.91 2.88 -10.79
CA GLY A 180 10.34 2.61 -12.11
C GLY A 180 8.93 3.18 -12.33
N GLN A 181 8.24 3.63 -11.28
CA GLN A 181 6.88 4.16 -11.34
C GLN A 181 6.86 5.69 -11.29
N MET A 182 6.04 6.30 -12.14
CA MET A 182 5.78 7.74 -12.08
C MET A 182 4.92 8.05 -10.86
N ARG A 183 5.40 8.94 -10.00
CA ARG A 183 4.70 9.41 -8.80
C ARG A 183 4.62 10.93 -8.77
N SER A 184 3.50 11.42 -8.27
CA SER A 184 3.30 12.85 -8.01
C SER A 184 3.46 13.11 -6.53
N ILE A 185 4.34 14.03 -6.17
CA ILE A 185 4.68 14.39 -4.79
C ILE A 185 4.38 15.87 -4.60
N THR A 186 3.70 16.20 -3.51
CA THR A 186 3.39 17.60 -3.16
C THR A 186 4.53 18.20 -2.36
N LEU A 187 4.89 19.45 -2.64
CA LEU A 187 5.92 20.19 -1.92
C LEU A 187 5.43 21.61 -1.61
N HIS A 188 5.84 22.11 -0.45
CA HIS A 188 5.65 23.51 -0.06
C HIS A 188 6.98 24.23 -0.19
N LEU A 189 7.01 25.30 -0.98
CA LEU A 189 8.24 26.04 -1.28
C LEU A 189 8.24 27.42 -0.63
N SER A 190 9.44 27.91 -0.31
CA SER A 190 9.64 29.33 -0.05
C SER A 190 9.27 30.17 -1.29
N SER A 191 9.04 31.46 -1.12
CA SER A 191 8.72 32.36 -2.24
C SER A 191 9.80 32.33 -3.34
N ASP A 192 11.07 32.23 -2.95
CA ASP A 192 12.20 32.21 -3.88
C ASP A 192 12.23 30.91 -4.69
N ASN A 193 12.11 29.76 -4.02
CA ASN A 193 12.07 28.46 -4.68
C ASN A 193 10.81 28.27 -5.52
N HIS A 194 9.68 28.84 -5.11
CA HIS A 194 8.46 28.84 -5.90
C HIS A 194 8.63 29.64 -7.20
N THR A 195 9.37 30.75 -7.17
CA THR A 195 9.68 31.53 -8.38
C THR A 195 10.56 30.72 -9.34
N LEU A 196 11.54 29.98 -8.80
CA LEU A 196 12.36 29.04 -9.59
C LEU A 196 11.51 27.91 -10.19
N ALA A 197 10.59 27.33 -9.42
CA ALA A 197 9.67 26.31 -9.90
C ALA A 197 8.74 26.81 -11.01
N CYS A 198 8.25 28.06 -10.91
CA CYS A 198 7.48 28.71 -11.98
C CYS A 198 8.28 28.86 -13.27
N ASN A 199 9.55 29.28 -13.17
CA ASN A 199 10.43 29.40 -14.34
C ASN A 199 10.71 28.02 -14.95
N ALA A 200 11.05 27.03 -14.15
CA ALA A 200 11.29 25.66 -14.63
C ALA A 200 10.05 25.06 -15.31
N TYR A 201 8.85 25.28 -14.74
CA TYR A 201 7.59 24.83 -15.35
C TYR A 201 7.32 25.51 -16.70
N ARG A 202 7.61 26.81 -16.82
CA ARG A 202 7.43 27.56 -18.08
C ARG A 202 8.40 27.09 -19.16
N ASP A 203 9.63 26.82 -18.76
CA ASP A 203 10.74 26.53 -19.67
C ASP A 203 10.93 25.01 -19.91
N ASP A 204 10.04 24.17 -19.35
CA ASP A 204 10.04 22.70 -19.41
C ASP A 204 11.35 22.05 -18.93
N ASN A 205 11.98 22.67 -17.93
CA ASN A 205 13.22 22.18 -17.34
C ASN A 205 12.94 21.19 -16.22
N GLU A 206 13.81 20.19 -16.09
CA GLU A 206 13.83 19.32 -14.93
C GLU A 206 14.34 20.08 -13.70
N VAL A 207 13.84 19.67 -12.53
CA VAL A 207 14.24 20.22 -11.24
C VAL A 207 14.72 19.11 -10.34
N LYS A 208 15.64 19.46 -9.46
CA LYS A 208 16.16 18.62 -8.40
C LYS A 208 15.68 19.17 -7.07
N VAL A 209 15.04 18.32 -6.28
CA VAL A 209 14.50 18.66 -4.97
C VAL A 209 15.10 17.73 -3.94
N SER A 210 15.73 18.29 -2.91
CA SER A 210 16.18 17.53 -1.74
C SER A 210 15.40 17.95 -0.50
N GLY A 211 15.17 16.98 0.38
CA GLY A 211 14.46 17.23 1.61
C GLY A 211 13.88 15.96 2.19
N THR A 212 12.99 16.14 3.15
CA THR A 212 12.40 15.06 3.90
C THR A 212 11.00 14.76 3.36
N ILE A 213 10.76 13.51 2.96
CA ILE A 213 9.48 13.06 2.43
C ILE A 213 8.70 12.23 3.45
N ASP A 214 7.41 12.51 3.55
CA ASP A 214 6.44 11.66 4.23
C ASP A 214 5.73 10.76 3.22
N LYS A 215 5.90 9.44 3.39
CA LYS A 215 5.31 8.39 2.55
C LYS A 215 4.16 7.63 3.25
N SER A 216 3.73 8.05 4.44
CA SER A 216 2.72 7.36 5.25
C SER A 216 1.32 7.37 4.64
N GLY A 217 1.01 8.39 3.84
CA GLY A 217 -0.29 8.56 3.20
C GLY A 217 -0.39 7.99 1.78
N LYS A 218 -1.63 7.97 1.27
CA LYS A 218 -1.91 7.71 -0.16
C LYS A 218 -1.21 8.73 -1.08
N TYR A 219 -1.01 9.94 -0.59
CA TYR A 219 -0.29 11.01 -1.27
C TYR A 219 1.00 11.28 -0.50
N TRP A 220 2.10 11.36 -1.23
CA TRP A 220 3.39 11.68 -0.65
C TRP A 220 3.62 13.19 -0.70
N PHE A 221 4.26 13.72 0.33
CA PHE A 221 4.59 15.12 0.40
C PHE A 221 5.93 15.35 1.07
N PHE A 222 6.64 16.39 0.65
CA PHE A 222 7.80 16.86 1.37
C PHE A 222 7.32 17.58 2.64
N THR A 223 7.74 17.08 3.80
CA THR A 223 7.55 17.77 5.09
C THR A 223 8.48 18.97 5.19
N GLU A 224 9.69 18.84 4.63
CA GLU A 224 10.69 19.89 4.55
C GLU A 224 11.43 19.81 3.22
N VAL A 225 11.66 20.97 2.58
CA VAL A 225 12.50 21.08 1.38
C VAL A 225 13.79 21.79 1.78
N THR A 226 14.91 21.06 1.73
CA THR A 226 16.24 21.56 2.12
C THR A 226 16.99 22.19 0.96
N ASP A 227 16.76 21.71 -0.27
CA ASP A 227 17.40 22.24 -1.47
C ASP A 227 16.46 22.14 -2.70
N PHE A 228 16.51 23.15 -3.56
CA PHE A 228 15.75 23.20 -4.81
C PHE A 228 16.60 23.83 -5.92
N ALA A 229 16.84 23.09 -6.99
CA ALA A 229 17.64 23.55 -8.12
C ALA A 229 16.96 23.21 -9.45
N VAL A 230 17.13 24.09 -10.45
CA VAL A 230 16.76 23.83 -11.85
C VAL A 230 17.98 23.22 -12.54
N LEU A 231 17.78 22.16 -13.32
CA LEU A 231 18.82 21.44 -14.06
C LEU A 231 19.04 22.03 -15.46
#